data_AF-A0A932IWM3-F1
#
_entry.id   AF-A0A932IWM3-F1
#
_cell.length_a   1.000
_cell.length_b   1.000
_cell.length_c   1.000
_cell.angle_alpha   90.00
_cell.angle_beta   90.00
_cell.angle_gamma   90.00
#
_symmetry.space_group_name_H-M   'P 1'
#
loop_
_entity.id
_entity.type
_entity.pdbx_description
1 polymer ?
#
loop_
_entity_poly.entity_id
_entity_poly.type
_entity_poly.pdbx_seq_one_letter_code
_entity_poly.pdbx_strand_id
1 'polypeptide(L)'
;MAPAGVAQAGPTTDCDPQGGYFIQIYGDLSCADAYAIGAGFDLQGEAFQELGTFTCYTSPADVRPIIFQCADGDIDFAVSQV
;
A
#
# COMPACT_ATOMS: atom_id res chain seq x y z
N MET A 1 -5.18 -36.04 8.31
CA MET A 1 -6.24 -35.03 8.40
C MET A 1 -5.58 -33.70 8.78
N ALA A 2 -5.44 -32.79 7.83
CA ALA A 2 -4.84 -31.48 8.08
C ALA A 2 -5.90 -30.41 7.82
N PRO A 3 -6.27 -29.57 8.78
CA PRO A 3 -6.83 -28.28 8.44
C PRO A 3 -5.65 -27.36 8.14
N ALA A 4 -5.49 -27.00 6.87
CA ALA A 4 -4.72 -25.83 6.50
C ALA A 4 -5.46 -24.61 7.05
N GLY A 5 -5.12 -24.21 8.27
CA GLY A 5 -5.47 -22.90 8.79
C GLY A 5 -4.59 -21.88 8.08
N VAL A 6 -4.95 -21.51 6.85
CA VAL A 6 -4.45 -20.27 6.26
C VAL A 6 -5.15 -19.18 7.08
N ALA A 7 -4.37 -18.42 7.85
CA ALA A 7 -4.84 -17.16 8.38
C ALA A 7 -5.31 -16.35 7.16
N GLN A 8 -6.62 -16.11 7.05
CA GLN A 8 -7.15 -15.15 6.10
C GLN A 8 -6.58 -13.80 6.54
N ALA A 9 -5.45 -13.41 5.96
CA ALA A 9 -5.17 -11.99 5.79
C ALA A 9 -6.45 -11.38 5.20
N GLY A 10 -6.89 -10.24 5.73
CA GLY A 10 -8.16 -9.61 5.32
C GLY A 10 -8.26 -9.46 3.79
N PRO A 11 -9.46 -9.12 3.26
CA PRO A 11 -9.62 -8.92 1.83
C PRO A 11 -8.54 -7.95 1.34
N THR A 12 -7.64 -8.47 0.51
CA THR A 12 -6.66 -7.68 -0.19
C THR A 12 -7.23 -7.36 -1.56
N THR A 13 -7.17 -6.10 -1.94
CA THR A 13 -7.58 -5.63 -3.26
C THR A 13 -6.33 -5.24 -4.01
N ASP A 14 -5.97 -6.05 -5.00
CA ASP A 14 -4.97 -5.71 -6.00
C ASP A 14 -5.55 -4.75 -7.04
N CYS A 15 -4.88 -3.62 -7.23
CA CYS A 15 -5.26 -2.62 -8.21
C CYS A 15 -4.54 -2.83 -9.53
N ASP A 16 -5.22 -2.51 -10.64
CA ASP A 16 -4.57 -2.50 -11.96
C ASP A 16 -3.38 -1.54 -11.95
N PRO A 17 -2.21 -1.95 -12.48
CA PRO A 17 -1.02 -1.12 -12.48
C PRO A 17 -1.23 0.15 -13.33
N GLN A 18 -0.96 1.31 -12.74
CA GLN A 18 -1.07 2.61 -13.38
C GLN A 18 0.29 3.32 -13.38
N GLY A 19 0.74 3.77 -14.55
CA GLY A 19 1.96 4.59 -14.67
C GLY A 19 3.25 3.88 -14.22
N GLY A 20 3.29 2.55 -14.24
CA GLY A 20 4.43 1.76 -13.75
C GLY A 20 4.39 1.47 -12.25
N TYR A 21 3.27 1.74 -11.57
CA TYR A 21 3.06 1.45 -10.16
C TYR A 21 1.88 0.51 -9.97
N PHE A 22 2.02 -0.43 -9.06
CA PHE A 22 0.98 -1.37 -8.62
C PHE A 22 0.66 -1.12 -7.15
N ILE A 23 -0.62 -1.06 -6.81
CA ILE A 23 -1.08 -0.84 -5.43
C ILE A 23 -1.80 -2.09 -4.94
N GLN A 24 -1.44 -2.54 -3.74
CA GLN A 24 -2.16 -3.58 -3.02
C GLN A 24 -2.77 -3.00 -1.75
N ILE A 25 -4.08 -3.02 -1.67
CA ILE A 25 -4.87 -2.46 -0.58
C ILE A 25 -5.28 -3.58 0.37
N TYR A 26 -5.25 -3.31 1.66
CA TYR A 26 -5.70 -4.13 2.77
C TYR A 26 -6.80 -3.34 3.48
N GLY A 27 -8.07 -3.70 3.27
CA GLY A 27 -9.22 -2.96 3.82
C GLY A 27 -10.18 -2.41 2.76
N ASP A 28 -11.06 -1.50 3.18
CA ASP A 28 -12.11 -0.89 2.34
C ASP A 28 -11.62 0.45 1.78
N LEU A 29 -10.80 0.40 0.72
CA LEU A 29 -10.33 1.59 0.00
C LEU A 29 -10.38 1.32 -1.50
N SER A 30 -10.80 2.33 -2.26
CA SER A 30 -10.84 2.22 -3.72
C SER A 30 -9.44 2.43 -4.31
N CYS A 31 -9.13 1.70 -5.39
CA CYS A 31 -7.88 1.87 -6.12
C CYS A 31 -7.64 3.32 -6.56
N ALA A 32 -8.67 4.02 -7.04
CA ALA A 32 -8.57 5.41 -7.44
C ALA A 32 -8.13 6.33 -6.29
N ASP A 33 -8.68 6.12 -5.08
CA ASP A 33 -8.31 6.88 -3.90
C ASP A 33 -6.87 6.55 -3.46
N ALA A 34 -6.50 5.27 -3.44
CA ALA A 34 -5.15 4.84 -3.10
C ALA A 34 -4.09 5.43 -4.05
N TYR A 35 -4.35 5.45 -5.36
CA TYR A 35 -3.48 6.11 -6.33
C TYR A 35 -3.41 7.63 -6.13
N ALA A 36 -4.54 8.28 -5.81
CA ALA A 36 -4.57 9.72 -5.55
C ALA A 36 -3.77 10.09 -4.29
N ILE A 37 -3.89 9.30 -3.21
CA ILE A 37 -3.13 9.47 -1.98
C ILE A 37 -1.65 9.20 -2.24
N GLY A 38 -1.32 8.07 -2.88
CA GLY A 38 0.05 7.69 -3.19
C GLY A 38 0.78 8.69 -4.10
N ALA A 39 0.05 9.37 -5.00
CA ALA A 39 0.62 10.43 -5.84
C ALA A 39 1.06 11.67 -5.03
N GLY A 40 0.56 11.84 -3.80
CA GLY A 40 0.97 12.89 -2.88
C GLY A 40 2.26 12.58 -2.10
N PHE A 41 2.75 11.34 -2.13
CA PHE A 41 3.94 10.94 -1.37
C PHE A 41 5.23 11.41 -2.04
N ASP A 42 6.04 12.21 -1.33
CA ASP A 42 7.33 12.64 -1.87
C ASP A 42 8.43 11.62 -1.57
N LEU A 43 8.85 10.87 -2.58
CA LEU A 43 9.91 9.84 -2.47
C LEU A 43 11.31 10.38 -2.13
N GLN A 44 11.52 11.69 -2.17
CA GLN A 44 12.79 12.34 -1.88
C GLN A 44 12.77 13.10 -0.54
N GLY A 45 11.62 13.13 0.12
CA GLY A 45 11.36 13.87 1.34
C GLY A 45 11.54 12.99 2.57
N GLU A 46 10.61 13.12 3.50
CA GLU A 46 10.65 12.40 4.76
C GLU A 46 10.29 10.92 4.56
N ALA A 47 10.96 10.03 5.30
CA ALA A 47 10.65 8.60 5.30
C ALA A 47 9.25 8.29 5.84
N PHE A 48 8.66 9.21 6.60
CA PHE A 48 7.30 9.16 7.12
C PHE A 48 6.62 10.49 6.77
N GLN A 49 5.50 10.44 6.06
CA GLN A 49 4.73 11.61 5.65
C GLN A 49 3.25 11.34 5.89
N GLU A 50 2.56 12.33 6.45
CA GLU A 50 1.12 12.29 6.64
C GLU A 50 0.42 12.89 5.41
N LEU A 51 -0.29 12.05 4.66
CA LEU A 51 -1.06 12.41 3.48
C LEU A 51 -2.55 12.33 3.80
N GLY A 52 -3.11 13.44 4.28
CA GLY A 52 -4.50 13.49 4.71
C GLY A 52 -4.71 12.70 6.01
N THR A 53 -5.50 11.62 5.96
CA THR A 53 -5.67 10.70 7.10
C THR A 53 -4.66 9.56 7.09
N PHE A 54 -3.98 9.32 5.96
CA PHE A 54 -3.02 8.24 5.83
C PHE A 54 -1.64 8.66 6.29
N THR A 55 -1.00 7.82 7.09
CA THR A 55 0.43 7.90 7.36
C THR A 55 1.18 7.01 6.38
N CYS A 56 1.93 7.62 5.47
CA CYS A 56 2.74 6.94 4.48
C CYS A 56 4.19 6.86 4.94
N TYR A 57 4.84 5.74 4.65
CA TYR A 57 6.24 5.52 4.94
C TYR A 57 6.97 4.83 3.79
N THR A 58 8.19 5.30 3.50
CA THR A 58 9.08 4.63 2.56
C THR A 58 9.37 3.22 3.04
N SER A 59 9.22 2.24 2.15
CA SER A 59 9.58 0.87 2.48
C SER A 59 11.09 0.67 2.38
N PRO A 60 11.67 -0.16 3.27
CA PRO A 60 13.10 -0.46 3.18
C PRO A 60 13.40 -1.15 1.85
N ALA A 61 14.53 -0.81 1.24
CA ALA A 61 14.92 -1.25 -0.11
C ALA A 61 15.05 -2.78 -0.26
N ASP A 62 15.03 -3.54 0.84
CA ASP A 62 15.00 -5.00 0.87
C ASP A 62 13.62 -5.60 0.52
N VAL A 63 12.55 -4.79 0.56
CA VAL A 63 11.17 -5.21 0.25
C VAL A 63 10.78 -4.84 -1.18
N ARG A 64 11.75 -4.82 -2.10
CA ARG A 64 11.47 -4.62 -3.53
C ARG A 64 10.44 -5.66 -3.99
N PRO A 65 9.40 -5.26 -4.73
CA PRO A 65 9.25 -3.98 -5.44
C PRO A 65 8.54 -2.84 -4.69
N ILE A 66 8.25 -2.97 -3.40
CA ILE A 66 7.52 -1.96 -2.63
C ILE A 66 8.37 -0.70 -2.46
N ILE A 67 7.84 0.44 -2.88
CA ILE A 67 8.48 1.76 -2.79
C ILE A 67 8.10 2.44 -1.48
N PHE A 68 6.81 2.44 -1.16
CA PHE A 68 6.26 3.01 0.07
C PHE A 68 4.93 2.33 0.41
N GLN A 69 4.52 2.47 1.67
CA GLN A 69 3.27 1.91 2.21
C GLN A 69 2.55 3.00 2.98
N CYS A 70 1.23 3.00 2.95
CA CYS A 70 0.39 3.97 3.64
C CYS A 70 -0.63 3.27 4.49
N ALA A 71 -0.86 3.78 5.70
CA ALA A 71 -1.74 3.20 6.70
C ALA A 71 -2.65 4.27 7.30
N ASP A 72 -3.94 3.97 7.46
CA ASP A 72 -4.95 4.77 8.15
C ASP A 72 -5.84 3.84 8.98
N GLY A 73 -5.49 3.67 10.26
CA GLY A 73 -6.23 2.82 11.19
C GLY A 73 -6.27 1.35 10.77
N ASP A 74 -7.40 0.92 10.20
CA ASP A 74 -7.67 -0.44 9.72
C ASP A 74 -7.46 -0.61 8.20
N ILE A 75 -7.07 0.45 7.50
CA ILE A 75 -6.83 0.46 6.05
C ILE A 75 -5.35 0.65 5.80
N ASP A 76 -4.74 -0.27 5.06
CA ASP A 76 -3.36 -0.15 4.61
C ASP A 76 -3.27 -0.31 3.09
N PHE A 77 -2.32 0.34 2.44
CA PHE A 77 -2.01 0.04 1.06
C PHE A 77 -0.51 0.14 0.78
N ALA A 78 -0.01 -0.81 -0.01
CA ALA A 78 1.38 -0.88 -0.41
C ALA A 78 1.52 -0.50 -1.89
N VAL A 79 2.44 0.42 -2.18
CA VAL A 79 2.73 0.87 -3.54
C VAL A 79 4.05 0.26 -3.99
N SER A 80 4.01 -0.47 -5.09
CA SER A 80 5.13 -1.17 -5.70
C SER A 80 5.40 -0.67 -7.11
N GLN A 81 6.66 -0.74 -7.56
CA GLN A 81 6.98 -0.55 -8.98
C GLN A 81 6.81 -1.86 -9.75
N VAL A 82 6.17 -1.82 -10.93
CA VAL A 82 6.07 -2.99 -11.83
C VAL A 82 7.15 -3.00 -12.89
#